data_AF-A0A945K3B5-F1
#
_entry.id   AF-A0A945K3B5-F1
#
_cell.length_a   1.000
_cell.length_b   1.000
_cell.length_c   1.000
_cell.angle_alpha   90.00
_cell.angle_beta   90.00
_cell.angle_gamma   90.00
#
_symmetry.space_group_name_H-M   'P 1'
#
loop_
_entity.id
_entity.type
_entity.pdbx_description
1 polymer ?
#
loop_
_entity_poly.entity_id
_entity_poly.type
_entity_poly.pdbx_seq_one_letter_code
_entity_poly.pdbx_strand_id
1 'polypeptide(L)'
;MKNIIYPTLLFSLLIVSCDMETVIDLDIPPNEPVLVLNGLLDTDTNARVVISHSVGAFSNAVPSFINNANVLLYQDNQFIDSLLLDTTSLVYVNYYDDYTADSLAMYYYKSDYIPDNNSTYRVEVNHSDYNPISAETFIPDDITVYNIDVDTTSHEDKIGLTFSFDDNANQQNYYRLKLYANCEKDYEKDDEWDKGYLVMMSNDPSFPADIPWGGYTFIGNKVVFSDDLFNGQQKIITLDVQSEFKYGECDTVIIEFSTFSDDTYSYYNSLGDHSEKGELNIFGGEVIPVYTNVENGLGVLISTNAQQIYVKP
;
A
#
# COMPACT_ATOMS: atom_id res chain seq x y z
N MET A 1 -65.68 -40.78 22.42
CA MET A 1 -65.14 -41.77 21.44
C MET A 1 -63.83 -41.22 20.93
N LYS A 2 -62.77 -42.05 20.95
CA LYS A 2 -61.37 -41.64 20.76
C LYS A 2 -61.11 -41.22 19.30
N ASN A 3 -60.67 -39.99 19.09
CA ASN A 3 -60.01 -39.56 17.86
C ASN A 3 -58.52 -39.92 18.00
N ILE A 4 -58.11 -41.02 17.38
CA ILE A 4 -56.68 -41.31 17.14
C ILE A 4 -56.52 -41.32 15.63
N ILE A 5 -56.12 -40.18 15.08
CA ILE A 5 -55.71 -40.06 13.68
C ILE A 5 -54.24 -39.64 13.70
N TYR A 6 -53.38 -40.65 13.51
CA TYR A 6 -52.04 -40.66 12.92
C TYR A 6 -51.14 -39.40 13.04
N PRO A 7 -50.12 -39.39 13.93
CA PRO A 7 -49.00 -38.46 13.82
C PRO A 7 -47.88 -38.98 12.90
N THR A 8 -48.09 -40.10 12.19
CA THR A 8 -47.04 -40.78 11.41
C THR A 8 -46.89 -40.28 9.97
N LEU A 9 -47.79 -39.43 9.47
CA LEU A 9 -47.66 -38.85 8.12
C LEU A 9 -46.91 -37.51 8.09
N LEU A 10 -46.75 -36.84 9.24
CA LEU A 10 -46.02 -35.57 9.32
C LEU A 10 -44.52 -35.77 9.57
N PHE A 11 -44.12 -36.93 10.08
CA PHE A 11 -42.71 -37.23 10.36
C PHE A 11 -41.96 -37.78 9.13
N SER A 12 -42.68 -38.29 8.12
CA SER A 12 -42.09 -38.81 6.88
C SER A 12 -41.69 -37.72 5.88
N LEU A 13 -42.14 -36.47 6.05
CA LEU A 13 -41.76 -35.35 5.17
C LEU A 13 -40.44 -34.67 5.56
N LEU A 14 -39.90 -34.94 6.75
CA LEU A 14 -38.67 -34.30 7.24
C LEU A 14 -37.39 -35.08 6.89
N ILE A 15 -37.50 -36.27 6.29
CA ILE A 15 -36.36 -37.17 6.01
C ILE A 15 -35.87 -37.11 4.56
N VAL A 16 -36.49 -36.29 3.70
CA VAL A 16 -36.14 -36.17 2.26
C VAL A 16 -35.44 -34.85 1.94
N SER A 17 -34.94 -34.13 2.94
CA SER A 17 -34.24 -32.86 2.78
C SER A 17 -32.71 -32.95 2.96
N CYS A 18 -32.13 -34.14 2.83
CA CYS A 18 -30.69 -34.26 2.58
C CYS A 18 -30.48 -34.25 1.07
N ASP A 19 -29.47 -33.52 0.58
CA ASP A 19 -29.05 -33.44 -0.83
C ASP A 19 -29.87 -32.51 -1.74
N MET A 20 -30.17 -31.30 -1.27
CA MET A 20 -30.58 -30.20 -2.16
C MET A 20 -29.41 -29.26 -2.52
N GLU A 21 -28.19 -29.78 -2.55
CA GLU A 21 -27.03 -29.08 -3.11
C GLU A 21 -27.02 -29.28 -4.62
N THR A 22 -27.55 -28.32 -5.37
CA THR A 22 -27.27 -28.20 -6.79
C THR A 22 -25.83 -27.74 -6.96
N VAL A 23 -24.92 -28.67 -7.25
CA VAL A 23 -23.58 -28.33 -7.73
C VAL A 23 -23.75 -27.73 -9.13
N ILE A 24 -23.55 -26.41 -9.21
CA ILE A 24 -23.47 -25.72 -10.49
C ILE A 24 -22.02 -25.87 -10.95
N ASP A 25 -21.77 -26.79 -11.88
CA ASP A 25 -20.49 -26.86 -12.59
C ASP A 25 -20.41 -25.63 -13.50
N LEU A 26 -19.73 -24.60 -13.00
CA LEU A 26 -19.38 -23.43 -13.79
C LEU A 26 -18.16 -23.80 -14.63
N ASP A 27 -18.34 -23.95 -15.94
CA ASP A 27 -17.21 -24.08 -16.88
C ASP A 27 -16.50 -22.73 -16.97
N ILE A 28 -15.59 -22.49 -16.02
CA ILE A 28 -14.73 -21.31 -16.02
C ILE A 28 -13.60 -21.59 -17.01
N PRO A 29 -13.44 -20.76 -18.07
CA PRO A 29 -12.34 -20.94 -18.99
C PRO A 29 -11.02 -20.90 -18.20
N PRO A 30 -10.06 -21.82 -18.48
CA PRO A 30 -8.77 -21.78 -17.83
C PRO A 30 -8.10 -20.43 -18.14
N ASN A 31 -7.74 -19.71 -17.08
CA ASN A 31 -6.89 -18.53 -17.22
C ASN A 31 -5.44 -19.00 -17.30
N GLU A 32 -4.80 -18.76 -18.43
CA GLU A 32 -3.37 -18.97 -18.60
C GLU A 32 -2.60 -18.06 -17.64
N PRO A 33 -1.66 -18.59 -16.84
CA PRO A 33 -0.80 -17.78 -15.97
C PRO A 33 -0.06 -16.70 -16.75
N VAL A 34 0.02 -15.49 -16.19
CA VAL A 34 0.76 -14.35 -16.76
C VAL A 34 1.87 -13.91 -15.83
N LEU A 35 2.86 -13.17 -16.36
CA LEU A 35 3.88 -12.54 -15.54
C LEU A 35 3.27 -11.48 -14.62
N VAL A 36 3.81 -11.42 -13.41
CA VAL A 36 3.50 -10.42 -12.40
C VAL A 36 4.78 -9.68 -12.08
N LEU A 37 4.75 -8.35 -12.20
CA LEU A 37 5.85 -7.47 -11.80
C LEU A 37 5.39 -6.61 -10.62
N ASN A 38 6.11 -6.66 -9.51
CA ASN A 38 5.90 -5.74 -8.39
C ASN A 38 7.19 -5.01 -8.06
N GLY A 39 7.18 -3.69 -8.10
CA GLY A 39 8.35 -2.86 -7.82
C GLY A 39 7.99 -1.54 -7.18
N LEU A 40 8.85 -1.08 -6.27
CA LEU A 40 8.85 0.30 -5.76
C LEU A 40 10.25 0.86 -6.05
N LEU A 41 10.31 1.85 -6.93
CA LEU A 41 11.52 2.63 -7.19
C LEU A 41 11.58 3.79 -6.20
N ASP A 42 12.74 3.97 -5.57
CA ASP A 42 12.94 4.95 -4.50
C ASP A 42 14.32 5.59 -4.69
N THR A 43 14.41 6.91 -4.50
CA THR A 43 15.63 7.70 -4.68
C THR A 43 16.73 7.39 -3.65
N ASP A 44 16.38 6.72 -2.55
CA ASP A 44 17.32 6.34 -1.49
C ASP A 44 17.74 4.87 -1.56
N THR A 45 17.14 4.07 -2.45
CA THR A 45 17.43 2.64 -2.54
C THR A 45 17.72 2.18 -3.96
N ASN A 46 18.47 1.09 -4.06
CA ASN A 46 18.74 0.47 -5.34
C ASN A 46 17.44 0.00 -6.03
N ALA A 47 17.38 0.16 -7.35
CA ALA A 47 16.28 -0.33 -8.17
C ALA A 47 16.12 -1.85 -8.01
N ARG A 48 14.92 -2.27 -7.60
CA ARG A 48 14.60 -3.68 -7.35
C ARG A 48 13.14 -3.99 -7.62
N VAL A 49 12.89 -5.18 -8.16
CA VAL A 49 11.55 -5.68 -8.48
C VAL A 49 11.42 -7.16 -8.12
N VAL A 50 10.20 -7.62 -7.85
CA VAL A 50 9.86 -9.03 -7.69
C VAL A 50 9.09 -9.48 -8.92
N ILE A 51 9.54 -10.58 -9.53
CA ILE A 51 8.89 -11.20 -10.67
C ILE A 51 8.29 -12.55 -10.24
N SER A 52 7.01 -12.73 -10.48
CA SER A 52 6.26 -13.97 -10.19
C SER A 52 5.28 -14.27 -11.33
N HIS A 53 4.48 -15.33 -11.19
CA HIS A 53 3.33 -15.58 -12.06
C HIS A 53 2.01 -15.55 -11.29
N SER A 54 0.94 -15.26 -12.03
CA SER A 54 -0.42 -15.32 -11.51
C SER A 54 -0.92 -16.76 -11.39
N VAL A 55 -1.88 -16.96 -10.50
CA VAL A 55 -2.68 -18.18 -10.41
C VAL A 55 -4.15 -17.80 -10.58
N GLY A 56 -4.96 -18.71 -11.12
CA GLY A 56 -6.40 -18.47 -11.26
C GLY A 56 -7.07 -18.34 -9.89
N ALA A 57 -8.09 -17.48 -9.77
CA ALA A 57 -8.79 -17.21 -8.51
C ALA A 57 -9.48 -18.44 -7.88
N PHE A 58 -9.75 -19.47 -8.67
CA PHE A 58 -10.36 -20.74 -8.23
C PHE A 58 -9.36 -21.90 -8.18
N SER A 59 -8.07 -21.60 -8.34
CA SER A 59 -6.98 -22.58 -8.27
C SER A 59 -6.52 -22.74 -6.83
N ASN A 60 -6.18 -23.98 -6.45
CA ASN A 60 -5.46 -24.26 -5.21
C ASN A 60 -3.94 -24.06 -5.35
N ALA A 61 -3.46 -23.65 -6.53
CA ALA A 61 -2.06 -23.31 -6.74
C ALA A 61 -1.72 -22.00 -6.05
N VAL A 62 -0.53 -21.92 -5.49
CA VAL A 62 -0.01 -20.72 -4.83
C VAL A 62 0.95 -20.01 -5.79
N PRO A 63 0.90 -18.66 -5.92
CA PRO A 63 1.85 -17.92 -6.74
C PRO A 63 3.30 -18.23 -6.34
N SER A 64 4.21 -18.24 -7.31
CA SER A 64 5.62 -18.47 -7.04
C SER A 64 6.52 -17.52 -7.82
N PHE A 65 7.73 -17.29 -7.30
CA PHE A 65 8.72 -16.43 -7.92
C PHE A 65 9.25 -17.06 -9.23
N ILE A 66 9.69 -16.20 -10.16
CA ILE A 66 10.40 -16.60 -11.38
C ILE A 66 11.87 -16.19 -11.23
N ASN A 67 12.84 -17.11 -11.27
CA ASN A 67 14.27 -16.84 -11.05
C ASN A 67 15.13 -16.75 -12.32
N ASN A 68 14.52 -16.91 -13.49
CA ASN A 68 15.17 -16.95 -14.78
C ASN A 68 14.55 -15.97 -15.78
N ALA A 69 13.99 -14.87 -15.29
CA ALA A 69 13.49 -13.77 -16.11
C ALA A 69 14.65 -12.84 -16.53
N ASN A 70 14.53 -12.26 -17.73
CA ASN A 70 15.39 -11.17 -18.18
C ASN A 70 14.71 -9.84 -17.85
N VAL A 71 15.29 -9.07 -16.93
CA VAL A 71 14.73 -7.82 -16.41
C VAL A 71 15.63 -6.65 -16.81
N LEU A 72 15.09 -5.71 -17.57
CA LEU A 72 15.80 -4.55 -18.10
C LEU A 72 15.21 -3.26 -17.52
N LEU A 73 16.07 -2.34 -17.11
CA LEU A 73 15.70 -1.02 -16.59
C LEU A 73 16.10 0.06 -17.60
N TYR A 74 15.17 0.97 -17.84
CA TYR A 74 15.34 2.14 -18.68
C TYR A 74 15.01 3.41 -17.88
N GLN A 75 15.71 4.50 -18.20
CA GLN A 75 15.41 5.85 -17.74
C GLN A 75 15.28 6.75 -18.96
N ASP A 76 14.18 7.49 -19.06
CA ASP A 76 13.89 8.40 -20.19
C ASP A 76 14.10 7.74 -21.56
N ASN A 77 13.60 6.52 -21.70
CA ASN A 77 13.74 5.64 -22.87
C ASN A 77 15.17 5.20 -23.23
N GLN A 78 16.15 5.42 -22.36
CA GLN A 78 17.51 4.92 -22.51
C GLN A 78 17.73 3.71 -21.62
N PHE A 79 18.37 2.68 -22.17
CA PHE A 79 18.75 1.50 -21.38
C PHE A 79 19.80 1.90 -20.34
N ILE A 80 19.55 1.54 -19.07
CA ILE A 80 20.42 1.84 -17.94
C ILE A 80 21.13 0.58 -17.47
N ASP A 81 20.38 -0.45 -17.12
CA ASP A 81 20.96 -1.67 -16.54
C ASP A 81 20.05 -2.90 -16.71
N SER A 82 20.62 -4.08 -16.49
CA SER A 82 19.87 -5.33 -16.31
C SER A 82 19.83 -5.70 -14.83
N LEU A 83 18.63 -5.89 -14.29
CA LEU A 83 18.47 -6.29 -12.89
C LEU A 83 18.79 -7.79 -12.77
N LEU A 84 19.68 -8.12 -11.85
CA LEU A 84 20.14 -9.49 -11.61
C LEU A 84 19.46 -10.07 -10.39
N LEU A 85 19.19 -11.37 -10.40
CA LEU A 85 18.59 -12.07 -9.27
C LEU A 85 19.50 -11.98 -8.03
N ASP A 86 18.98 -11.39 -6.96
CA ASP A 86 19.62 -11.36 -5.65
C ASP A 86 19.11 -12.52 -4.79
N THR A 87 19.90 -13.60 -4.71
CA THR A 87 19.56 -14.77 -3.90
C THR A 87 19.88 -14.61 -2.41
N THR A 88 20.37 -13.45 -1.99
CA THR A 88 20.76 -13.19 -0.59
C THR A 88 19.67 -12.46 0.19
N SER A 89 18.82 -11.71 -0.51
CA SER A 89 17.74 -10.92 0.08
C SER A 89 16.38 -11.60 -0.13
N LEU A 90 15.94 -12.40 0.84
CA LEU A 90 14.60 -12.99 0.83
C LEU A 90 13.52 -11.94 1.17
N VAL A 91 12.43 -11.99 0.43
CA VAL A 91 11.19 -11.25 0.68
C VAL A 91 10.10 -12.25 1.03
N TYR A 92 9.34 -11.97 2.09
CA TYR A 92 8.19 -12.79 2.46
C TYR A 92 6.90 -12.07 2.09
N VAL A 93 6.14 -12.65 1.17
CA VAL A 93 4.78 -12.18 0.83
C VAL A 93 3.81 -12.97 1.68
N ASN A 94 3.21 -12.31 2.67
CA ASN A 94 2.24 -12.94 3.55
C ASN A 94 0.90 -13.12 2.82
N TYR A 95 0.25 -14.25 3.05
CA TYR A 95 -1.12 -14.47 2.65
C TYR A 95 -1.91 -15.10 3.79
N TYR A 96 -3.20 -14.78 3.82
CA TYR A 96 -4.14 -15.27 4.83
C TYR A 96 -5.18 -16.11 4.11
N ASP A 97 -5.29 -17.38 4.50
CA ASP A 97 -6.43 -18.24 4.20
C ASP A 97 -7.25 -18.40 5.49
N ASP A 98 -8.52 -18.80 5.38
CA ASP A 98 -9.55 -18.86 6.44
C ASP A 98 -9.08 -19.61 7.71
N TYR A 99 -8.02 -20.40 7.61
CA TYR A 99 -7.47 -21.22 8.70
C TYR A 99 -5.96 -21.05 8.97
N THR A 100 -5.21 -20.37 8.10
CA THR A 100 -3.74 -20.28 8.21
C THR A 100 -3.19 -18.96 7.70
N ALA A 101 -2.34 -18.31 8.51
CA ALA A 101 -1.42 -17.29 8.04
C ALA A 101 -0.13 -17.97 7.59
N ASP A 102 0.27 -17.78 6.34
CA ASP A 102 1.50 -18.32 5.78
C ASP A 102 2.22 -17.26 4.93
N SER A 103 3.43 -17.56 4.45
CA SER A 103 4.26 -16.61 3.72
C SER A 103 5.03 -17.26 2.58
N LEU A 104 5.13 -16.54 1.47
CA LEU A 104 5.87 -16.96 0.29
C LEU A 104 7.24 -16.27 0.25
N ALA A 105 8.28 -17.09 0.29
CA ALA A 105 9.65 -16.65 0.04
C ALA A 105 9.84 -16.32 -1.44
N MET A 106 10.23 -15.09 -1.72
CA MET A 106 10.57 -14.57 -3.04
C MET A 106 11.92 -13.86 -3.00
N TYR A 107 12.47 -13.56 -4.18
CA TYR A 107 13.72 -12.84 -4.33
C TYR A 107 13.52 -11.59 -5.19
N TYR A 108 14.35 -10.58 -4.93
CA TYR A 108 14.43 -9.42 -5.81
C TYR A 108 15.30 -9.72 -7.03
N TYR A 109 14.90 -9.18 -8.17
CA TYR A 109 15.84 -8.75 -9.19
C TYR A 109 16.31 -7.34 -8.82
N LYS A 110 17.63 -7.13 -8.76
CA LYS A 110 18.24 -5.90 -8.26
C LYS A 110 19.33 -5.40 -9.20
N SER A 111 19.44 -4.09 -9.33
CA SER A 111 20.57 -3.39 -9.93
C SER A 111 21.30 -2.59 -8.84
N ASP A 112 22.58 -2.26 -9.04
CA ASP A 112 23.29 -1.31 -8.16
C ASP A 112 22.93 0.16 -8.48
N TYR A 113 22.10 0.39 -9.50
CA TYR A 113 21.56 1.71 -9.84
C TYR A 113 20.62 2.22 -8.76
N ILE A 114 20.76 3.49 -8.39
CA ILE A 114 19.81 4.21 -7.52
C ILE A 114 19.04 5.18 -8.43
N PRO A 115 17.71 5.07 -8.51
CA PRO A 115 16.88 5.98 -9.29
C PRO A 115 17.09 7.45 -8.94
N ASP A 116 17.11 8.30 -9.96
CA ASP A 116 17.13 9.76 -9.83
C ASP A 116 15.70 10.31 -9.74
N ASN A 117 15.58 11.49 -9.15
CA ASN A 117 14.34 12.24 -9.20
C ASN A 117 14.12 12.88 -10.59
N ASN A 118 12.92 13.40 -10.80
CA ASN A 118 12.47 14.05 -12.04
C ASN A 118 12.76 13.24 -13.33
N SER A 119 12.60 11.92 -13.26
CA SER A 119 12.92 10.99 -14.34
C SER A 119 11.84 9.93 -14.49
N THR A 120 11.62 9.46 -15.72
CA THR A 120 10.69 8.37 -16.01
C THR A 120 11.46 7.05 -16.11
N TYR A 121 11.03 6.04 -15.36
CA TYR A 121 11.61 4.72 -15.35
C TYR A 121 10.68 3.69 -15.95
N ARG A 122 11.23 2.82 -16.79
CA ARG A 122 10.51 1.71 -17.40
C ARG A 122 11.24 0.41 -17.13
N VAL A 123 10.51 -0.60 -16.66
CA VAL A 123 11.03 -1.96 -16.46
C VAL A 123 10.39 -2.87 -17.50
N GLU A 124 11.22 -3.56 -18.28
CA GLU A 124 10.79 -4.59 -19.22
C GLU A 124 11.20 -5.97 -18.69
N VAL A 125 10.28 -6.93 -18.74
CA VAL A 125 10.52 -8.30 -18.28
C VAL A 125 10.19 -9.26 -19.40
N ASN A 126 11.12 -10.17 -19.67
CA ASN A 126 10.94 -11.23 -20.65
C ASN A 126 11.24 -12.61 -20.03
N HIS A 127 10.46 -13.61 -20.41
CA HIS A 127 10.64 -15.00 -20.02
C HIS A 127 10.20 -15.91 -21.17
N SER A 128 10.81 -17.10 -21.33
CA SER A 128 10.51 -17.99 -22.46
C SER A 128 9.06 -18.49 -22.50
N ASP A 129 8.45 -18.62 -21.32
CA ASP A 129 7.17 -19.30 -21.14
C ASP A 129 5.98 -18.33 -21.04
N TYR A 130 6.24 -17.02 -21.07
CA TYR A 130 5.21 -15.99 -20.89
C TYR A 130 5.36 -14.87 -21.92
N ASN A 131 4.27 -14.14 -22.14
CA ASN A 131 4.35 -12.90 -22.91
C ASN A 131 5.22 -11.86 -22.17
N PRO A 132 6.03 -11.07 -22.89
CA PRO A 132 6.81 -10.02 -22.27
C PRO A 132 5.89 -8.94 -21.70
N ILE A 133 6.30 -8.37 -20.57
CA ILE A 133 5.56 -7.31 -19.87
C ILE A 133 6.44 -6.08 -19.71
N SER A 134 5.79 -4.93 -19.57
CA SER A 134 6.47 -3.67 -19.27
C SER A 134 5.63 -2.82 -18.33
N ALA A 135 6.29 -2.06 -17.47
CA ALA A 135 5.65 -1.07 -16.63
C ALA A 135 6.52 0.19 -16.58
N GLU A 136 5.88 1.35 -16.47
CA GLU A 136 6.54 2.65 -16.45
C GLU A 136 6.01 3.48 -15.30
N THR A 137 6.88 4.24 -14.64
CA THR A 137 6.48 5.19 -13.61
C THR A 137 7.43 6.38 -13.55
N PHE A 138 6.94 7.51 -13.04
CA PHE A 138 7.71 8.74 -12.89
C PHE A 138 8.12 8.97 -11.43
N ILE A 139 9.35 9.41 -11.18
CA ILE A 139 9.78 9.84 -9.85
C ILE A 139 9.77 11.36 -9.82
N PRO A 140 8.91 12.02 -9.02
CA PRO A 140 8.91 13.47 -8.93
C PRO A 140 10.14 14.03 -8.22
N ASP A 141 10.38 15.33 -8.40
CA ASP A 141 11.46 16.09 -7.75
C ASP A 141 11.28 16.17 -6.22
N ASP A 142 12.33 16.59 -5.52
CA ASP A 142 12.31 16.72 -4.06
C ASP A 142 11.32 17.82 -3.62
N ILE A 143 10.65 17.59 -2.50
CA ILE A 143 9.80 18.59 -1.86
C ILE A 143 10.57 19.30 -0.74
N THR A 144 10.59 20.62 -0.71
CA THR A 144 11.24 21.36 0.40
C THR A 144 10.22 21.79 1.45
N VAL A 145 10.38 21.33 2.69
CA VAL A 145 9.57 21.76 3.84
C VAL A 145 10.28 22.86 4.61
N TYR A 146 9.52 23.88 5.02
CA TYR A 146 10.02 25.02 5.77
C TYR A 146 8.95 25.59 6.73
N ASN A 147 9.31 26.61 7.52
CA ASN A 147 8.44 27.21 8.55
C ASN A 147 7.82 26.19 9.52
N ILE A 148 8.64 25.25 9.98
CA ILE A 148 8.20 24.23 10.94
C ILE A 148 8.05 24.89 12.31
N ASP A 149 6.85 24.76 12.87
CA ASP A 149 6.47 25.25 14.19
C ASP A 149 5.87 24.11 15.01
N VAL A 150 6.27 24.03 16.28
CA VAL A 150 5.81 23.02 17.23
C VAL A 150 5.25 23.71 18.46
N ASP A 151 3.97 23.46 18.74
CA ASP A 151 3.27 24.00 19.90
C ASP A 151 2.90 22.87 20.86
N THR A 152 3.56 22.86 22.02
CA THR A 152 3.28 21.95 23.13
C THR A 152 2.55 22.62 24.29
N THR A 153 2.11 23.86 24.12
CA THR A 153 1.59 24.72 25.20
C THR A 153 0.09 24.97 25.10
N SER A 154 -0.48 24.95 23.89
CA SER A 154 -1.91 25.22 23.69
C SER A 154 -2.82 24.06 24.13
N HIS A 155 -2.31 22.83 24.16
CA HIS A 155 -3.05 21.63 24.57
C HIS A 155 -2.17 20.75 25.45
N GLU A 156 -2.72 20.22 26.56
CA GLU A 156 -1.94 19.38 27.49
C GLU A 156 -1.61 18.00 26.90
N ASP A 157 -2.48 17.47 26.04
CA ASP A 157 -2.42 16.08 25.56
C ASP A 157 -2.13 15.96 24.04
N LYS A 158 -1.90 17.08 23.35
CA LYS A 158 -1.67 17.11 21.90
C LYS A 158 -0.52 18.05 21.56
N ILE A 159 0.23 17.69 20.54
CA ILE A 159 1.30 18.50 19.98
C ILE A 159 0.78 19.14 18.70
N GLY A 160 0.72 20.46 18.67
CA GLY A 160 0.44 21.20 17.44
C GLY A 160 1.68 21.18 16.55
N LEU A 161 1.54 20.70 15.32
CA LEU A 161 2.61 20.71 14.32
C LEU A 161 2.13 21.49 13.09
N THR A 162 2.85 22.54 12.74
CA THR A 162 2.58 23.33 11.53
C THR A 162 3.82 23.44 10.66
N PHE A 163 3.68 23.27 9.35
CA PHE A 163 4.77 23.48 8.40
C PHE A 163 4.25 23.92 7.03
N SER A 164 5.14 24.41 6.17
CA SER A 164 4.83 24.89 4.83
C SER A 164 5.68 24.19 3.77
N PHE A 165 5.15 24.11 2.55
CA PHE A 165 5.87 23.71 1.35
C PHE A 165 5.28 24.40 0.11
N ASP A 166 6.03 24.42 -0.99
CA ASP A 166 5.58 24.97 -2.27
C ASP A 166 5.23 23.86 -3.25
N ASP A 167 4.06 23.98 -3.89
CA ASP A 167 3.60 23.04 -4.91
C ASP A 167 4.07 23.47 -6.32
N ASN A 168 4.41 22.48 -7.17
CA ASN A 168 4.85 22.73 -8.54
C ASN A 168 3.66 22.85 -9.50
N ALA A 169 3.37 24.08 -9.94
CA ALA A 169 2.24 24.41 -10.83
C ALA A 169 2.24 23.72 -12.21
N ASN A 170 3.35 23.11 -12.63
CA ASN A 170 3.51 22.56 -13.98
C ASN A 170 3.08 21.09 -14.11
N GLN A 171 2.71 20.44 -13.01
CA GLN A 171 2.29 19.05 -12.99
C GLN A 171 1.23 18.84 -11.91
N GLN A 172 0.46 17.76 -12.01
CA GLN A 172 -0.36 17.30 -10.90
C GLN A 172 0.55 16.61 -9.88
N ASN A 173 0.45 16.99 -8.61
CA ASN A 173 1.30 16.47 -7.56
C ASN A 173 0.53 15.61 -6.56
N TYR A 174 1.18 14.53 -6.13
CA TYR A 174 0.66 13.62 -5.11
C TYR A 174 1.64 13.52 -3.96
N TYR A 175 1.09 13.43 -2.76
CA TYR A 175 1.84 13.54 -1.53
C TYR A 175 1.43 12.46 -0.53
N ARG A 176 2.39 12.05 0.30
CA ARG A 176 2.16 11.21 1.47
C ARG A 176 2.89 11.79 2.65
N LEU A 177 2.17 11.94 3.75
CA LEU A 177 2.72 12.37 5.02
C LEU A 177 2.59 11.25 6.05
N LYS A 178 3.69 10.97 6.74
CA LYS A 178 3.73 10.10 7.92
C LYS A 178 4.52 10.79 9.02
N LEU A 179 4.13 10.52 10.26
CA LEU A 179 4.88 10.96 11.43
C LEU A 179 5.35 9.75 12.23
N TYR A 180 6.58 9.85 12.71
CA TYR A 180 7.18 8.89 13.63
C TYR A 180 7.78 9.65 14.82
N ALA A 181 7.92 8.99 15.96
CA ALA A 181 8.73 9.51 17.05
C ALA A 181 9.68 8.43 17.56
N ASN A 182 10.91 8.85 17.86
CA ASN A 182 11.86 8.07 18.63
C ASN A 182 11.78 8.59 20.07
N CYS A 183 11.19 7.81 20.97
CA CYS A 183 11.01 8.20 22.37
C CYS A 183 11.77 7.31 23.35
N GLU A 184 12.11 7.85 24.52
CA GLU A 184 12.91 7.15 25.52
C GLU A 184 12.01 6.31 26.46
N LYS A 185 11.91 4.98 26.22
CA LYS A 185 12.24 3.87 27.15
C LYS A 185 11.53 2.56 26.86
N ASP A 186 12.35 1.52 26.67
CA ASP A 186 12.08 0.20 27.22
C ASP A 186 13.16 -0.10 28.27
N TYR A 187 12.79 -0.31 29.53
CA TYR A 187 13.74 -0.70 30.59
C TYR A 187 13.99 -2.22 30.63
N GLU A 188 13.25 -2.99 29.83
CA GLU A 188 13.34 -4.46 29.77
C GLU A 188 13.99 -4.96 28.47
N LYS A 189 14.15 -4.11 27.45
CA LYS A 189 14.89 -4.40 26.21
C LYS A 189 16.11 -3.50 26.09
N ASP A 190 17.30 -4.10 26.07
CA ASP A 190 18.59 -3.44 25.84
C ASP A 190 18.52 -2.45 24.66
N ASP A 191 18.56 -1.15 24.94
CA ASP A 191 18.90 -0.04 24.02
C ASP A 191 18.15 0.04 22.66
N GLU A 192 16.91 -0.45 22.55
CA GLU A 192 16.05 -0.18 21.38
C GLU A 192 15.07 0.98 21.64
N TRP A 193 15.06 1.96 20.73
CA TRP A 193 14.06 3.03 20.72
C TRP A 193 12.70 2.43 20.39
N ASP A 194 11.69 2.67 21.24
CA ASP A 194 10.32 2.40 20.83
C ASP A 194 9.92 3.45 19.78
N LYS A 195 9.58 2.98 18.58
CA LYS A 195 9.03 3.84 17.54
C LYS A 195 7.58 4.10 17.92
N GLY A 196 7.36 5.11 18.76
CA GLY A 196 6.04 5.51 19.22
C GLY A 196 5.12 5.75 18.02
N TYR A 197 3.96 5.07 18.01
CA TYR A 197 2.93 5.31 17.02
C TYR A 197 2.32 6.69 17.24
N LEU A 198 2.41 7.56 16.22
CA LEU A 198 1.80 8.88 16.24
C LEU A 198 0.48 8.85 15.47
N VAL A 199 -0.54 9.46 16.06
CA VAL A 199 -1.84 9.68 15.40
C VAL A 199 -1.95 11.16 15.04
N MET A 200 -2.04 11.45 13.75
CA MET A 200 -2.30 12.79 13.22
C MET A 200 -3.80 13.04 13.15
N MET A 201 -4.20 14.25 13.52
CA MET A 201 -5.57 14.74 13.37
C MET A 201 -5.52 16.08 12.61
N SER A 202 -6.40 16.25 11.63
CA SER A 202 -6.46 17.51 10.86
C SER A 202 -7.86 17.80 10.34
N ASN A 203 -8.10 19.06 10.03
CA ASN A 203 -9.28 19.57 9.32
C ASN A 203 -8.93 20.07 7.92
N ASP A 204 -7.75 19.70 7.40
CA ASP A 204 -7.31 20.11 6.08
C ASP A 204 -8.22 19.50 5.00
N PRO A 205 -8.84 20.33 4.13
CA PRO A 205 -9.78 19.84 3.12
C PRO A 205 -9.11 19.02 2.01
N SER A 206 -7.78 19.05 1.89
CA SER A 206 -7.06 18.21 0.93
C SER A 206 -6.87 16.77 1.40
N PHE A 207 -7.08 16.49 2.69
CA PHE A 207 -7.00 15.13 3.20
C PHE A 207 -8.30 14.36 2.92
N PRO A 208 -8.24 13.03 2.78
CA PRO A 208 -9.43 12.20 2.73
C PRO A 208 -10.30 12.47 3.95
N ALA A 209 -11.55 12.88 3.71
CA ALA A 209 -12.50 13.21 4.74
C ALA A 209 -13.41 12.02 5.01
N ASP A 210 -13.42 11.56 6.26
CA ASP A 210 -14.40 10.60 6.75
C ASP A 210 -15.42 11.28 7.67
N ILE A 211 -16.30 10.54 8.36
CA ILE A 211 -17.13 11.08 9.46
C ILE A 211 -16.37 10.91 10.78
N PRO A 212 -15.57 11.88 11.23
CA PRO A 212 -14.63 11.58 12.29
C PRO A 212 -15.20 12.09 13.62
N TRP A 213 -14.95 11.30 14.65
CA TRP A 213 -15.36 11.61 16.00
C TRP A 213 -14.39 12.63 16.59
N GLY A 214 -14.90 13.61 17.34
CA GLY A 214 -14.03 14.56 18.06
C GLY A 214 -13.64 15.84 17.32
N GLY A 215 -14.30 16.18 16.20
CA GLY A 215 -14.19 17.51 15.58
C GLY A 215 -13.09 17.69 14.53
N TYR A 216 -12.52 16.59 14.04
CA TYR A 216 -11.56 16.57 12.93
C TYR A 216 -12.22 16.00 11.66
N THR A 217 -11.68 16.27 10.47
CA THR A 217 -12.09 15.63 9.19
C THR A 217 -11.18 14.44 8.81
N PHE A 218 -9.98 14.38 9.40
CA PHE A 218 -9.02 13.31 9.21
C PHE A 218 -8.39 12.87 10.55
N ILE A 219 -8.25 11.56 10.76
CA ILE A 219 -7.53 10.94 11.88
C ILE A 219 -6.77 9.72 11.36
N GLY A 220 -5.46 9.65 11.52
CA GLY A 220 -4.66 8.51 11.09
C GLY A 220 -3.16 8.69 11.27
N ASN A 221 -2.37 7.64 11.03
CA ASN A 221 -0.90 7.65 11.12
C ASN A 221 -0.20 7.90 9.77
N LYS A 222 -0.96 7.90 8.67
CA LYS A 222 -0.49 8.16 7.31
C LYS A 222 -1.62 8.82 6.54
N VAL A 223 -1.31 9.85 5.76
CA VAL A 223 -2.26 10.44 4.81
C VAL A 223 -1.66 10.46 3.41
N VAL A 224 -2.48 10.18 2.41
CA VAL A 224 -2.17 10.30 0.98
C VAL A 224 -3.16 11.31 0.39
N PHE A 225 -2.67 12.29 -0.36
CA PHE A 225 -3.49 13.39 -0.88
C PHE A 225 -2.89 13.99 -2.17
N SER A 226 -3.71 14.75 -2.90
CA SER A 226 -3.33 15.48 -4.12
C SER A 226 -3.31 17.00 -3.90
N ASP A 227 -2.74 17.72 -4.86
CA ASP A 227 -2.73 19.19 -4.96
C ASP A 227 -4.00 19.80 -5.55
N ASP A 228 -5.09 19.05 -5.71
CA ASP A 228 -6.33 19.53 -6.37
C ASP A 228 -6.89 20.85 -5.80
N LEU A 229 -6.63 21.12 -4.52
CA LEU A 229 -7.10 22.32 -3.82
C LEU A 229 -6.03 23.43 -3.69
N PHE A 230 -4.79 23.19 -4.09
CA PHE A 230 -3.67 24.12 -3.87
C PHE A 230 -2.59 24.10 -4.98
N ASN A 231 -2.89 23.57 -6.17
CA ASN A 231 -1.97 23.48 -7.29
C ASN A 231 -1.26 24.83 -7.58
N GLY A 232 0.07 24.80 -7.57
CA GLY A 232 0.96 25.93 -7.80
C GLY A 232 1.01 26.96 -6.67
N GLN A 233 0.46 26.63 -5.50
CA GLN A 233 0.40 27.53 -4.35
C GLN A 233 1.23 26.97 -3.19
N GLN A 234 1.65 27.88 -2.30
CA GLN A 234 2.16 27.48 -1.00
C GLN A 234 1.05 26.77 -0.21
N LYS A 235 1.38 25.61 0.35
CA LYS A 235 0.50 24.85 1.22
C LYS A 235 1.02 24.90 2.66
N ILE A 236 0.12 25.21 3.59
CA ILE A 236 0.37 25.12 5.02
C ILE A 236 -0.38 23.90 5.55
N ILE A 237 0.34 23.00 6.21
CA ILE A 237 -0.21 21.83 6.88
C ILE A 237 -0.25 22.12 8.38
N THR A 238 -1.42 21.92 8.98
CA THR A 238 -1.61 22.01 10.44
C THR A 238 -2.18 20.70 10.95
N LEU A 239 -1.48 20.11 11.92
CA LEU A 239 -1.82 18.83 12.53
C LEU A 239 -1.87 18.99 14.04
N ASP A 240 -2.84 18.32 14.64
CA ASP A 240 -2.76 17.96 16.06
C ASP A 240 -2.27 16.53 16.14
N VAL A 241 -1.15 16.32 16.81
CA VAL A 241 -0.50 15.01 16.94
C VAL A 241 -0.74 14.47 18.35
N GLN A 242 -1.31 13.28 18.42
CA GLN A 242 -1.47 12.52 19.66
C GLN A 242 -0.44 11.39 19.71
N SER A 243 0.18 11.22 20.87
CA SER A 243 1.18 10.19 21.16
C SER A 243 0.96 9.64 22.57
N GLU A 244 1.47 8.43 22.82
CA GLU A 244 1.55 7.86 24.17
C GLU A 244 2.63 8.57 25.03
N PHE A 245 3.61 9.19 24.38
CA PHE A 245 4.71 9.92 25.01
C PHE A 245 4.53 11.43 24.89
N LYS A 246 4.98 12.19 25.88
CA LYS A 246 5.04 13.66 25.77
C LYS A 246 6.16 14.05 24.82
N TYR A 247 6.02 15.19 24.14
CA TYR A 247 7.02 15.69 23.19
C TYR A 247 8.44 15.74 23.78
N GLY A 248 8.59 16.28 25.00
CA GLY A 248 9.88 16.35 25.69
C GLY A 248 10.40 15.03 26.26
N GLU A 249 9.65 13.94 26.15
CA GLU A 249 10.09 12.57 26.48
C GLU A 249 10.61 11.84 25.22
N CYS A 250 10.44 12.45 24.06
CA CYS A 250 11.00 11.95 22.82
C CYS A 250 12.36 12.58 22.54
N ASP A 251 13.23 11.89 21.81
CA ASP A 251 14.49 12.46 21.32
C ASP A 251 14.28 13.19 20.00
N THR A 252 13.47 12.60 19.13
CA THR A 252 13.22 13.16 17.80
C THR A 252 11.83 12.78 17.29
N VAL A 253 11.09 13.76 16.77
CA VAL A 253 9.91 13.54 15.91
C VAL A 253 10.35 13.62 14.46
N ILE A 254 9.96 12.65 13.64
CA ILE A 254 10.36 12.54 12.25
C ILE A 254 9.13 12.75 11.38
N ILE A 255 9.19 13.76 10.52
CA ILE A 255 8.23 13.98 9.44
C ILE A 255 8.77 13.27 8.21
N GLU A 256 8.13 12.18 7.80
CA GLU A 256 8.40 11.58 6.49
C GLU A 256 7.40 12.16 5.50
N PHE A 257 7.90 13.00 4.59
CA PHE A 257 7.09 13.60 3.55
C PHE A 257 7.56 13.09 2.19
N SER A 258 6.64 12.47 1.45
CA SER A 258 6.95 11.82 0.18
C SER A 258 6.11 12.40 -0.95
N THR A 259 6.70 12.44 -2.14
CA THR A 259 6.01 12.67 -3.41
C THR A 259 6.20 11.46 -4.34
N PHE A 260 5.26 11.23 -5.23
CA PHE A 260 5.24 10.06 -6.10
C PHE A 260 4.34 10.27 -7.32
N SER A 261 4.41 9.35 -8.28
CA SER A 261 3.60 9.33 -9.49
C SER A 261 2.10 9.17 -9.23
N ASP A 262 1.30 9.51 -10.24
CA ASP A 262 -0.12 9.16 -10.30
C ASP A 262 -0.35 7.65 -10.26
N ASP A 263 0.57 6.83 -10.80
CA ASP A 263 0.53 5.36 -10.66
C ASP A 263 0.48 4.96 -9.18
N THR A 264 1.37 5.56 -8.39
CA THR A 264 1.51 5.26 -6.97
C THR A 264 0.29 5.74 -6.18
N TYR A 265 -0.22 6.93 -6.52
CA TYR A 265 -1.46 7.45 -5.94
C TYR A 265 -2.66 6.53 -6.24
N SER A 266 -2.82 6.14 -7.51
CA SER A 266 -3.89 5.25 -7.98
C SER A 266 -3.78 3.86 -7.35
N TYR A 267 -2.57 3.34 -7.20
CA TYR A 267 -2.31 2.09 -6.50
C TYR A 267 -2.70 2.15 -5.03
N TYR A 268 -2.27 3.17 -4.28
CA TYR A 268 -2.63 3.29 -2.87
C TYR A 268 -4.13 3.43 -2.64
N ASN A 269 -4.83 4.20 -3.47
CA ASN A 269 -6.27 4.37 -3.36
C ASN A 269 -7.02 3.08 -3.72
N SER A 270 -6.70 2.45 -4.85
CA SER A 270 -7.36 1.21 -5.27
C SER A 270 -7.10 0.03 -4.31
N LEU A 271 -5.91 -0.04 -3.71
CA LEU A 271 -5.59 -1.04 -2.69
C LEU A 271 -6.37 -0.80 -1.39
N GLY A 272 -6.51 0.45 -0.97
CA GLY A 272 -7.34 0.83 0.18
C GLY A 272 -8.81 0.44 -0.05
N ASP A 273 -9.37 0.84 -1.20
CA ASP A 273 -10.72 0.48 -1.60
C ASP A 273 -10.92 -1.03 -1.66
N HIS A 274 -9.97 -1.78 -2.22
CA HIS A 274 -10.01 -3.24 -2.26
C HIS A 274 -10.00 -3.84 -0.85
N SER A 275 -9.16 -3.33 0.06
CA SER A 275 -9.10 -3.82 1.44
C SER A 275 -10.36 -3.50 2.24
N GLU A 276 -10.98 -2.34 2.03
CA GLU A 276 -12.15 -1.90 2.80
C GLU A 276 -13.47 -2.44 2.25
N LYS A 277 -13.57 -2.62 0.94
CA LYS A 277 -14.83 -2.96 0.23
C LYS A 277 -14.78 -4.33 -0.46
N GLY A 278 -13.62 -4.99 -0.48
CA GLY A 278 -13.41 -6.27 -1.15
C GLY A 278 -13.90 -7.49 -0.38
N GLU A 279 -14.27 -7.36 0.91
CA GLU A 279 -14.95 -8.45 1.61
C GLU A 279 -16.33 -8.68 0.97
N LEU A 280 -16.44 -9.80 0.25
CA LEU A 280 -17.68 -10.26 -0.38
C LEU A 280 -18.77 -10.42 0.69
N ASN A 281 -19.65 -9.44 0.79
CA ASN A 281 -20.90 -9.60 1.52
C ASN A 281 -21.84 -10.55 0.74
N ILE A 282 -22.86 -11.11 1.40
CA ILE A 282 -23.77 -12.18 0.93
C ILE A 282 -24.54 -11.94 -0.39
N PHE A 283 -24.26 -10.84 -1.10
CA PHE A 283 -24.83 -10.49 -2.40
C PHE A 283 -23.82 -10.40 -3.54
N GLY A 284 -22.54 -10.78 -3.33
CA GLY A 284 -21.55 -10.84 -4.42
C GLY A 284 -21.35 -9.48 -5.08
N GLY A 285 -20.80 -8.52 -4.33
CA GLY A 285 -20.42 -7.21 -4.86
C GLY A 285 -19.36 -7.31 -5.96
N GLU A 286 -19.27 -6.27 -6.78
CA GLU A 286 -18.22 -6.13 -7.80
C GLU A 286 -16.84 -6.12 -7.12
N VAL A 287 -15.95 -7.02 -7.54
CA VAL A 287 -14.55 -7.03 -7.09
C VAL A 287 -13.90 -5.76 -7.59
N ILE A 288 -13.47 -4.88 -6.67
CA ILE A 288 -12.73 -3.68 -7.03
C ILE A 288 -11.34 -4.11 -7.48
N PRO A 289 -10.97 -3.92 -8.77
CA PRO A 289 -9.65 -4.27 -9.25
C PRO A 289 -8.61 -3.33 -8.63
N VAL A 290 -7.49 -3.91 -8.20
CA VAL A 290 -6.32 -3.12 -7.80
C VAL A 290 -5.65 -2.56 -9.06
N TYR A 291 -5.23 -1.29 -9.00
CA TYR A 291 -4.56 -0.61 -10.10
C TYR A 291 -3.31 -1.37 -10.58
N THR A 292 -3.09 -1.35 -11.89
CA THR A 292 -1.89 -1.87 -12.56
C THR A 292 -1.48 -0.92 -13.68
N ASN A 293 -0.18 -0.63 -13.75
CA ASN A 293 0.48 -0.02 -14.91
C ASN A 293 1.35 -1.05 -15.68
N VAL A 294 1.18 -2.34 -15.39
CA VAL A 294 1.88 -3.43 -16.08
C VAL A 294 1.10 -3.81 -17.35
N GLU A 295 1.69 -3.55 -18.51
CA GLU A 295 1.16 -3.97 -19.79
C GLU A 295 1.38 -5.49 -20.02
N ASN A 296 0.36 -6.17 -20.55
CA ASN A 296 0.37 -7.62 -20.85
C ASN A 296 0.58 -8.55 -19.64
N GLY A 297 0.48 -8.02 -18.41
CA GLY A 297 0.68 -8.77 -17.17
C GLY A 297 -0.15 -8.22 -16.02
N LEU A 298 0.27 -8.55 -14.80
CA LEU A 298 -0.32 -8.04 -13.55
C LEU A 298 0.76 -7.43 -12.63
N GLY A 299 0.32 -6.80 -11.56
CA GLY A 299 1.18 -6.19 -10.55
C GLY A 299 1.27 -4.68 -10.73
N VAL A 300 2.36 -4.07 -10.27
CA VAL A 300 2.55 -2.61 -10.33
C VAL A 300 4.02 -2.24 -10.28
N LEU A 301 4.39 -1.18 -10.99
CA LEU A 301 5.63 -0.44 -10.77
C LEU A 301 5.28 0.94 -10.20
N ILE A 302 5.57 1.15 -8.92
CA ILE A 302 5.32 2.42 -8.24
C ILE A 302 6.65 3.13 -7.93
N SER A 303 6.57 4.41 -7.60
CA SER A 303 7.70 5.23 -7.24
C SER A 303 7.48 5.94 -5.92
N THR A 304 8.56 6.37 -5.28
CA THR A 304 8.50 7.31 -4.18
C THR A 304 9.79 8.12 -4.15
N ASN A 305 9.66 9.39 -3.84
CA ASN A 305 10.76 10.23 -3.41
C ASN A 305 10.37 10.76 -2.03
N ALA A 306 11.15 10.40 -1.01
CA ALA A 306 10.82 10.68 0.38
C ALA A 306 11.93 11.48 1.04
N GLN A 307 11.54 12.46 1.85
CA GLN A 307 12.44 13.16 2.74
C GLN A 307 12.03 12.91 4.19
N GLN A 308 13.04 12.85 5.06
CA GLN A 308 12.84 12.79 6.51
C GLN A 308 13.32 14.10 7.14
N ILE A 309 12.40 14.81 7.77
CA ILE A 309 12.72 16.00 8.55
C ILE A 309 12.70 15.63 10.03
N TYR A 310 13.84 15.86 10.69
CA TYR A 310 14.03 15.59 12.11
C TYR A 310 13.73 16.84 12.93
N VAL A 311 12.69 16.77 13.74
CA VAL A 311 12.25 17.84 14.63
C VAL A 311 12.60 17.43 16.06
N LYS A 312 13.58 18.14 16.63
CA LYS A 312 14.02 17.89 18.01
C LYS A 312 13.13 18.66 19.00
N PRO A 313 12.75 18.03 20.12
CA PRO A 313 12.11 18.72 21.23
C PRO A 313 13.01 19.72 21.95
#